data_AF-A0A315AGT0-F1
#
_entry.id   AF-A0A315AGT0-F1
#
_cell.length_a   1.000
_cell.length_b   1.000
_cell.length_c   1.000
_cell.angle_alpha   90.00
_cell.angle_beta   90.00
_cell.angle_gamma   90.00
#
_symmetry.space_group_name_H-M   'P 1'
#
loop_
_entity.id
_entity.type
_entity.pdbx_description
1 polymer ?
#
loop_
_entity_poly.entity_id
_entity_poly.type
_entity_poly.pdbx_seq_one_letter_code
_entity_poly.pdbx_strand_id
1 'polypeptide(L)'
;MPTQISESEQQQLIEKLDIFRIKGRDKRGRSILRIIAKFFPARIVSVDALRKYLEEKIFPELEKKPFAVLYVHTGVQRCENFPGISAIRSIYDAIPINVKRNLEVVYFLHPGLQARLFLATFGRFLFTGGVYGKLKYVSRLDYLWEHVRRSEIEVPEFVCDHDEDLEDRPMMDYGLESDHPRVYDAPAVDSPVSMYSMRCIS
;
A
#
# COMPACT_ATOMS: atom_id res chain seq x y z
N MET A 1 23.87 18.85 -6.72
CA MET A 1 23.47 18.81 -5.30
C MET A 1 21.95 18.89 -5.28
N PRO A 2 21.20 17.88 -4.79
CA PRO A 2 19.76 18.03 -4.69
C PRO A 2 19.48 19.04 -3.58
N THR A 3 18.82 20.13 -3.95
CA THR A 3 18.42 21.22 -3.07
C THR A 3 17.57 20.65 -1.95
N GLN A 4 18.14 20.50 -0.75
CA GLN A 4 17.36 20.09 0.41
C GLN A 4 16.44 21.25 0.78
N ILE A 5 15.18 21.12 0.39
CA ILE A 5 14.11 21.99 0.87
C ILE A 5 14.02 21.93 2.39
N SER A 6 13.60 23.03 3.02
CA SER A 6 13.55 23.15 4.48
C SER A 6 12.57 22.15 5.10
N GLU A 7 12.74 21.84 6.40
CA GLU A 7 11.88 20.89 7.11
C GLU A 7 10.39 21.28 7.06
N SER A 8 10.08 22.59 7.15
CA SER A 8 8.71 23.09 7.04
C SER A 8 8.11 22.89 5.65
N GLU A 9 8.90 23.10 4.59
CA GLU A 9 8.48 22.84 3.21
C GLU A 9 8.22 21.35 2.98
N GLN A 10 9.03 20.46 3.58
CA GLN A 10 8.79 19.01 3.54
C GLN A 10 7.46 18.64 4.21
N GLN A 11 7.15 19.23 5.37
CA GLN A 11 5.87 19.01 6.05
C GLN A 11 4.68 19.52 5.24
N GLN A 12 4.80 20.71 4.64
CA GLN A 12 3.77 21.27 3.77
C GLN A 12 3.55 20.40 2.53
N LEU A 13 4.60 19.81 1.97
CA LEU A 13 4.46 18.86 0.86
C LEU A 13 3.72 17.60 1.30
N ILE A 14 4.04 17.02 2.46
CA ILE A 14 3.33 15.84 2.98
C ILE A 14 1.82 16.14 3.13
N GLU A 15 1.49 17.31 3.66
CA GLU A 15 0.10 17.74 3.84
C GLU A 15 -0.60 18.03 2.50
N LYS A 16 0.07 18.72 1.58
CA LYS A 16 -0.46 19.03 0.24
C LYS A 16 -0.73 17.78 -0.59
N LEU A 17 0.09 16.75 -0.42
CA LEU A 17 -0.02 15.47 -1.14
C LEU A 17 -1.07 14.52 -0.51
N ASP A 18 -1.70 14.91 0.60
CA ASP A 18 -2.75 14.16 1.31
C ASP A 18 -2.34 12.69 1.57
N ILE A 19 -1.04 12.48 1.85
CA ILE A 19 -0.41 11.16 2.01
C ILE A 19 -1.02 10.44 3.20
N PHE A 20 -1.16 11.15 4.32
CA PHE A 20 -1.74 10.65 5.56
C PHE A 20 -3.05 11.38 5.82
N ARG A 21 -4.16 10.66 5.79
CA ARG A 21 -5.46 11.22 6.11
C ARG A 21 -6.23 10.31 7.04
N ILE A 22 -6.67 10.85 8.18
CA ILE A 22 -7.56 10.14 9.08
C ILE A 22 -8.98 10.50 8.65
N LYS A 23 -9.63 9.58 7.94
CA LYS A 23 -11.01 9.79 7.48
C LYS A 23 -11.74 8.46 7.36
N GLY A 24 -13.00 8.49 7.78
CA GLY A 24 -13.88 7.35 7.72
C GLY A 24 -13.75 6.41 8.90
N ARG A 25 -14.72 5.49 8.98
CA ARG A 25 -14.76 4.42 9.97
C ARG A 25 -15.00 3.08 9.31
N ASP A 26 -14.33 2.08 9.84
CA ASP A 26 -14.54 0.68 9.51
C ASP A 26 -15.93 0.21 9.98
N LYS A 27 -16.44 -0.92 9.47
CA LYS A 27 -17.75 -1.46 9.93
C LYS A 27 -17.75 -1.78 11.43
N ARG A 28 -16.57 -2.02 12.02
CA ARG A 28 -16.35 -2.20 13.46
C ARG A 28 -16.27 -0.89 14.26
N GLY A 29 -16.47 0.27 13.62
CA GLY A 29 -16.46 1.58 14.26
C GLY A 29 -15.07 2.19 14.50
N ARG A 30 -14.01 1.56 13.97
CA ARG A 30 -12.61 1.98 14.12
C ARG A 30 -12.29 3.10 13.13
N SER A 31 -11.56 4.13 13.56
CA SER A 31 -11.07 5.17 12.65
C SER A 31 -10.10 4.59 11.62
N ILE A 32 -10.10 5.13 10.41
CA ILE A 32 -9.21 4.67 9.34
C ILE A 32 -8.16 5.74 9.02
N LEU A 33 -6.89 5.36 9.15
CA LEU A 33 -5.76 6.11 8.62
C LEU A 33 -5.48 5.64 7.21
N ARG A 34 -5.77 6.47 6.21
CA ARG A 34 -5.42 6.24 4.82
C ARG A 34 -3.99 6.71 4.56
N ILE A 35 -3.19 5.84 3.95
CA ILE A 35 -1.82 6.10 3.54
C ILE A 35 -1.71 5.87 2.04
N ILE A 36 -1.44 6.92 1.26
CA ILE A 36 -1.25 6.81 -0.19
C ILE A 36 0.24 6.76 -0.50
N ALA A 37 0.75 5.58 -0.84
CA ALA A 37 2.17 5.39 -1.07
C ALA A 37 2.65 5.95 -2.42
N LYS A 38 1.77 6.06 -3.43
CA LYS A 38 2.10 6.59 -4.76
C LYS A 38 2.69 8.00 -4.70
N PHE A 39 2.17 8.83 -3.80
CA PHE A 39 2.57 10.23 -3.63
C PHE A 39 3.71 10.42 -2.64
N PHE A 40 4.30 9.36 -2.10
CA PHE A 40 5.34 9.50 -1.10
C PHE A 40 6.67 9.93 -1.75
N PRO A 41 7.16 11.17 -1.55
CA PRO A 41 8.31 11.67 -2.28
C PRO A 41 9.60 11.27 -1.53
N ALA A 42 10.00 10.00 -1.66
CA ALA A 42 11.11 9.42 -0.91
C ALA A 42 12.47 10.09 -1.15
N ARG A 43 12.63 10.79 -2.27
CA ARG A 43 13.87 11.54 -2.60
C ARG A 43 13.95 12.92 -1.93
N ILE A 44 12.82 13.46 -1.50
CA ILE A 44 12.68 14.85 -1.07
C ILE A 44 12.42 14.92 0.44
N VAL A 45 11.57 14.04 0.95
CA VAL A 45 11.18 14.02 2.36
C VAL A 45 12.17 13.19 3.17
N SER A 46 12.78 13.83 4.17
CA SER A 46 13.65 13.17 5.12
C SER A 46 12.84 12.32 6.12
N VAL A 47 13.49 11.29 6.66
CA VAL A 47 12.90 10.43 7.71
C VAL A 47 12.53 11.26 8.95
N ASP A 48 13.37 12.23 9.31
CA ASP A 48 13.17 13.07 10.49
C ASP A 48 11.99 14.04 10.32
N ALA A 49 11.85 14.67 9.15
CA ALA A 49 10.72 15.56 8.88
C ALA A 49 9.39 14.78 8.87
N LEU A 50 9.37 13.59 8.26
CA LEU A 50 8.21 12.71 8.30
C LEU A 50 7.88 12.27 9.73
N ARG A 51 8.89 11.88 10.51
CA ARG A 51 8.71 11.49 11.90
C ARG A 51 8.08 12.60 12.72
N LYS A 52 8.62 13.83 12.65
CA LYS A 52 8.06 15.00 13.35
C LYS A 52 6.61 15.26 12.93
N TYR A 53 6.32 15.19 11.63
CA TYR A 53 4.95 15.35 11.12
C TYR A 53 3.99 14.33 11.72
N LEU A 54 4.39 13.05 11.76
CA LEU A 54 3.57 11.98 12.34
C LEU A 54 3.38 12.16 13.85
N GLU A 55 4.42 12.57 14.58
CA GLU A 55 4.38 12.84 16.02
C GLU A 55 3.47 14.03 16.36
N GLU A 56 3.49 15.09 15.55
CA GLU A 56 2.73 16.32 15.81
C GLU A 56 1.25 16.22 15.38
N LYS A 57 0.98 15.64 14.20
CA LYS A 57 -0.38 15.66 13.61
C LYS A 57 -1.13 14.33 13.69
N ILE A 58 -0.43 13.19 13.62
CA ILE A 58 -1.09 11.89 13.41
C ILE A 58 -1.18 11.09 14.70
N PHE A 59 -0.07 10.88 15.42
CA PHE A 59 -0.05 10.06 16.64
C PHE A 59 -1.03 10.56 17.72
N PRO A 60 -1.18 11.87 18.01
CA PRO A 60 -2.10 12.35 19.05
C PRO A 60 -3.57 11.99 18.77
N GLU A 61 -3.96 11.82 17.50
CA GLU A 61 -5.31 11.39 17.14
C GLU A 61 -5.49 9.88 17.26
N LEU A 62 -4.45 9.10 16.95
CA LEU A 62 -4.47 7.64 16.93
C LEU A 62 -4.26 7.00 18.32
N GLU A 63 -3.66 7.73 19.27
CA GLU A 63 -3.50 7.26 20.65
C GLU A 63 -4.82 7.15 21.42
N LYS A 64 -5.86 7.87 20.99
CA LYS A 64 -7.12 7.97 21.72
C LYS A 64 -8.04 6.76 21.55
N LYS A 65 -8.00 6.11 20.38
CA LYS A 65 -8.95 5.04 20.01
C LYS A 65 -8.32 3.96 19.13
N PRO A 66 -8.85 2.73 19.15
CA PRO A 66 -8.46 1.70 18.20
C PRO A 66 -8.70 2.14 16.76
N PHE A 67 -7.74 1.87 15.88
CA PHE A 67 -7.79 2.30 14.49
C PHE A 67 -7.31 1.22 13.54
N ALA A 68 -7.69 1.39 12.27
CA ALA A 68 -7.25 0.60 11.15
C ALA A 68 -6.40 1.46 10.20
N VAL A 69 -5.42 0.86 9.54
CA VAL A 69 -4.63 1.54 8.50
C VAL A 69 -5.05 0.99 7.15
N LEU A 70 -5.35 1.87 6.20
CA LEU A 70 -5.51 1.53 4.80
C LEU A 70 -4.28 2.02 4.04
N TYR A 71 -3.38 1.11 3.71
CA TYR A 71 -2.19 1.39 2.93
C TYR A 71 -2.48 1.10 1.45
N VAL A 72 -2.52 2.15 0.64
CA VAL A 72 -2.76 2.07 -0.80
C VAL A 72 -1.42 2.00 -1.52
N HIS A 73 -1.12 0.85 -2.12
CA HIS A 73 0.13 0.59 -2.84
C HIS A 73 -0.02 0.69 -4.38
N THR A 74 -1.18 1.10 -4.85
CA THR A 74 -1.48 1.22 -6.28
C THR A 74 -0.52 2.16 -7.00
N GLY A 75 0.17 1.66 -8.03
CA GLY A 75 1.09 2.45 -8.85
C GLY A 75 2.38 2.90 -8.16
N VAL A 76 2.78 2.26 -7.05
CA VAL A 76 4.02 2.58 -6.35
C VAL A 76 5.23 2.05 -7.10
N GLN A 77 6.13 2.95 -7.48
CA GLN A 77 7.42 2.58 -8.06
C GLN A 77 8.51 2.59 -6.98
N ARG A 78 9.16 1.43 -6.76
CA ARG A 78 10.21 1.29 -5.73
C ARG A 78 11.37 2.28 -5.95
N CYS A 79 11.73 2.62 -7.18
CA CYS A 79 12.86 3.51 -7.48
C CYS A 79 12.60 4.99 -7.12
N GLU A 80 11.35 5.37 -6.89
CA GLU A 80 10.95 6.77 -6.70
C GLU A 80 10.32 7.00 -5.33
N ASN A 81 9.50 6.05 -4.86
CA ASN A 81 8.64 6.22 -3.69
C ASN A 81 9.07 5.38 -2.47
N PHE A 82 10.12 4.57 -2.58
CA PHE A 82 10.60 3.73 -1.48
C PHE A 82 11.79 4.38 -0.75
N PRO A 83 11.63 4.82 0.52
CA PRO A 83 12.70 5.51 1.26
C PRO A 83 13.82 4.59 1.79
N GLY A 84 13.75 3.28 1.51
CA GLY A 84 14.70 2.30 1.99
C GLY A 84 14.24 1.55 3.25
N ILE A 85 14.88 0.41 3.51
CA ILE A 85 14.56 -0.49 4.64
C ILE A 85 14.87 0.18 5.98
N SER A 86 16.02 0.86 6.07
CA SER A 86 16.45 1.57 7.29
C SER A 86 15.51 2.71 7.65
N ALA A 87 15.05 3.48 6.66
CA ALA A 87 14.08 4.55 6.86
C ALA A 87 12.74 4.01 7.38
N ILE A 88 12.19 2.97 6.74
CA ILE A 88 10.94 2.34 7.18
C ILE A 88 11.07 1.82 8.62
N ARG A 89 12.20 1.16 8.93
CA ARG A 89 12.46 0.68 10.29
C ARG A 89 12.54 1.83 11.30
N SER A 90 13.25 2.91 10.97
CA SER A 90 13.40 4.07 11.84
C SER A 90 12.05 4.74 12.12
N ILE A 91 11.20 4.91 11.10
CA ILE A 91 9.83 5.42 11.27
C ILE A 91 9.03 4.49 12.15
N TYR A 92 9.09 3.18 11.90
CA TYR A 92 8.38 2.18 12.69
C TYR A 92 8.80 2.20 14.16
N ASP A 93 10.11 2.25 14.43
CA ASP A 93 10.65 2.28 15.79
C ASP A 93 10.27 3.57 16.53
N ALA A 94 10.13 4.69 15.81
CA ALA A 94 9.66 5.96 16.36
C ALA A 94 8.17 5.98 16.74
N ILE A 95 7.33 5.09 16.19
CA ILE A 95 5.90 5.06 16.54
C ILE A 95 5.75 4.69 18.04
N PRO A 96 5.04 5.51 18.84
CA PRO A 96 4.79 5.25 20.25
C PRO A 96 4.12 3.89 20.48
N ILE A 97 4.45 3.23 21.60
CA ILE A 97 3.89 1.91 21.91
C ILE A 97 2.36 1.93 22.07
N ASN A 98 1.80 3.08 22.49
CA ASN A 98 0.36 3.29 22.61
C ASN A 98 -0.32 3.21 21.25
N VAL A 99 0.22 3.90 20.25
CA VAL A 99 -0.26 3.84 18.86
C VAL A 99 -0.14 2.42 18.29
N LYS A 100 0.98 1.73 18.52
CA LYS A 100 1.18 0.33 18.06
C LYS A 100 0.16 -0.65 18.66
N ARG A 101 -0.24 -0.42 19.91
CA ARG A 101 -1.27 -1.22 20.60
C ARG A 101 -2.67 -0.96 20.05
N ASN A 102 -3.01 0.30 19.79
CA ASN A 102 -4.30 0.71 19.24
C ASN A 102 -4.49 0.33 17.77
N LEU A 103 -3.40 0.12 17.02
CA LEU A 103 -3.47 -0.40 15.67
C LEU A 103 -4.03 -1.82 15.69
N GLU A 104 -5.21 -2.05 15.14
CA GLU A 104 -5.81 -3.40 15.13
C GLU A 104 -5.61 -4.15 13.82
N VAL A 105 -5.63 -3.44 12.69
CA VAL A 105 -5.53 -4.05 11.35
C VAL A 105 -4.86 -3.09 10.38
N VAL A 106 -4.10 -3.66 9.45
CA VAL A 106 -3.50 -2.93 8.32
C VAL A 106 -4.03 -3.57 7.04
N TYR A 107 -4.91 -2.89 6.33
CA TYR A 107 -5.35 -3.25 4.99
C TYR A 107 -4.29 -2.79 3.99
N PHE A 108 -3.63 -3.73 3.33
CA PHE A 108 -2.67 -3.44 2.28
C PHE A 108 -3.37 -3.64 0.94
N LEU A 109 -3.76 -2.53 0.31
CA LEU A 109 -4.51 -2.49 -0.94
C LEU A 109 -3.55 -2.50 -2.14
N HIS A 110 -3.87 -3.37 -3.11
CA HIS A 110 -3.14 -3.64 -4.34
C HIS A 110 -1.64 -3.96 -4.10
N PRO A 111 -1.32 -4.94 -3.22
CA PRO A 111 0.06 -5.37 -3.04
C PRO A 111 0.54 -6.08 -4.31
N GLY A 112 1.39 -5.42 -5.09
CA GLY A 112 2.11 -6.05 -6.19
C GLY A 112 3.05 -7.17 -5.70
N LEU A 113 3.45 -8.06 -6.61
CA LEU A 113 4.29 -9.22 -6.29
C LEU A 113 5.59 -8.81 -5.56
N GLN A 114 6.23 -7.75 -6.02
CA GLN A 114 7.46 -7.23 -5.40
C GLN A 114 7.25 -6.74 -3.96
N ALA A 115 6.09 -6.14 -3.67
CA ALA A 115 5.74 -5.68 -2.33
C ALA A 115 5.40 -6.84 -1.41
N ARG A 116 4.67 -7.86 -1.91
CA ARG A 116 4.41 -9.10 -1.17
C ARG A 116 5.72 -9.81 -0.82
N LEU A 117 6.61 -9.97 -1.80
CA LEU A 117 7.92 -10.60 -1.57
C LEU A 117 8.76 -9.79 -0.59
N PHE A 118 8.76 -8.46 -0.72
CA PHE A 118 9.44 -7.59 0.23
C PHE A 118 8.92 -7.76 1.66
N LEU A 119 7.61 -7.79 1.85
CA LEU A 119 6.99 -7.97 3.16
C LEU A 119 7.21 -9.38 3.71
N ALA A 120 7.20 -10.39 2.85
CA ALA A 120 7.53 -11.76 3.26
C ALA A 120 8.97 -11.87 3.74
N THR A 121 9.92 -11.24 3.05
CA THR A 121 11.35 -11.29 3.38
C THR A 121 11.71 -10.40 4.57
N PHE A 122 11.25 -9.15 4.58
CA PHE A 122 11.67 -8.13 5.56
C PHE A 122 10.61 -7.78 6.59
N GLY A 123 9.33 -8.13 6.38
CA GLY A 123 8.24 -7.69 7.23
C GLY A 123 8.39 -8.14 8.68
N ARG A 124 8.91 -9.34 8.93
CA ARG A 124 9.19 -9.83 10.29
C ARG A 124 10.29 -9.04 11.01
N PHE A 125 11.26 -8.52 10.25
CA PHE A 125 12.35 -7.72 10.78
C PHE A 125 11.96 -6.24 10.97
N LEU A 126 11.16 -5.71 10.05
CA LEU A 126 10.72 -4.31 10.06
C LEU A 126 9.63 -4.05 11.08
N PHE A 127 8.63 -4.95 11.19
CA PHE A 127 7.43 -4.74 11.99
C PHE A 127 7.43 -5.60 13.25
N THR A 128 8.40 -5.33 14.14
CA THR A 128 8.55 -6.01 15.42
C THR A 128 7.39 -5.69 16.37
N GLY A 129 6.91 -6.63 17.19
CA GLY A 129 5.75 -6.38 18.08
C GLY A 129 4.39 -6.68 17.46
N GLY A 130 4.34 -7.58 16.47
CA GLY A 130 3.11 -8.22 16.01
C GLY A 130 2.29 -7.43 15.00
N VAL A 131 2.75 -6.26 14.56
CA VAL A 131 2.06 -5.47 13.51
C VAL A 131 2.00 -6.24 12.18
N TYR A 132 3.04 -7.02 11.86
CA TYR A 132 3.01 -7.91 10.68
C TYR A 132 1.84 -8.92 10.73
N GLY A 133 1.48 -9.43 11.90
CA GLY A 133 0.33 -10.34 12.08
C GLY A 133 -1.03 -9.64 11.93
N LYS A 134 -1.07 -8.32 11.94
CA LYS A 134 -2.27 -7.49 11.73
C LYS A 134 -2.45 -7.10 10.26
N LEU A 135 -1.51 -7.48 9.40
CA LEU A 135 -1.52 -7.16 7.98
C LEU A 135 -2.50 -8.05 7.22
N LYS A 136 -3.40 -7.43 6.45
CA LYS A 136 -4.33 -8.09 5.54
C LYS A 136 -4.06 -7.62 4.12
N TYR A 137 -3.70 -8.56 3.25
CA TYR A 137 -3.52 -8.27 1.82
C TYR A 137 -4.88 -8.21 1.14
N VAL A 138 -5.11 -7.14 0.38
CA VAL A 138 -6.35 -6.85 -0.32
C VAL A 138 -5.99 -6.58 -1.77
N SER A 139 -6.18 -7.57 -2.65
CA SER A 139 -5.87 -7.41 -4.08
C SER A 139 -6.86 -6.50 -4.79
N ARG A 140 -8.13 -6.49 -4.36
CA ARG A 140 -9.23 -5.77 -5.01
C ARG A 140 -10.02 -4.93 -4.03
N LEU A 141 -10.60 -3.82 -4.50
CA LEU A 141 -11.43 -2.94 -3.69
C LEU A 141 -12.67 -3.65 -3.12
N ASP A 142 -13.24 -4.62 -3.80
CA ASP A 142 -14.40 -5.38 -3.30
C ASP A 142 -14.17 -6.05 -1.95
N TYR A 143 -13.01 -6.66 -1.75
CA TYR A 143 -12.64 -7.25 -0.46
C TYR A 143 -12.41 -6.19 0.64
N LEU A 144 -12.03 -4.97 0.25
CA LEU A 144 -11.98 -3.84 1.19
C LEU A 144 -13.39 -3.47 1.65
N TRP A 145 -14.36 -3.45 0.74
CA TRP A 145 -15.76 -3.08 1.01
C TRP A 145 -16.52 -4.09 1.86
N GLU A 146 -16.06 -5.34 1.93
CA GLU A 146 -16.58 -6.31 2.91
C GLU A 146 -16.27 -5.87 4.35
N HIS A 147 -15.14 -5.21 4.55
CA HIS A 147 -14.69 -4.78 5.85
C HIS A 147 -15.10 -3.34 6.15
N VAL A 148 -14.94 -2.43 5.19
CA VAL A 148 -15.17 -1.00 5.37
C VAL A 148 -16.42 -0.50 4.64
N ARG A 149 -17.05 0.56 5.16
CA ARG A 149 -18.17 1.25 4.51
C ARG A 149 -17.68 2.13 3.36
N ARG A 150 -18.21 1.90 2.15
CA ARG A 150 -17.93 2.68 0.93
C ARG A 150 -18.14 4.19 1.10
N SER A 151 -19.18 4.60 1.84
CA SER A 151 -19.50 6.02 2.06
C SER A 151 -18.52 6.77 2.96
N GLU A 152 -17.67 6.05 3.69
CA GLU A 152 -16.80 6.63 4.73
C GLU A 152 -15.36 6.81 4.24
N ILE A 153 -14.91 6.04 3.23
CA ILE A 153 -13.57 6.19 2.63
C ILE A 153 -13.68 6.90 1.28
N GLU A 154 -12.97 8.01 1.15
CA GLU A 154 -12.62 8.57 -0.16
C GLU A 154 -11.42 7.81 -0.73
N VAL A 155 -11.70 6.86 -1.63
CA VAL A 155 -10.69 6.17 -2.44
C VAL A 155 -10.37 7.08 -3.64
N PRO A 156 -9.09 7.42 -3.88
CA PRO A 156 -8.72 8.22 -5.03
C PRO A 156 -9.06 7.55 -6.36
N GLU A 157 -9.41 8.35 -7.38
CA GLU A 157 -9.80 7.89 -8.73
C GLU A 157 -8.77 6.93 -9.35
N PHE A 158 -7.48 7.24 -9.24
CA PHE A 158 -6.41 6.37 -9.77
C PHE A 158 -6.38 4.96 -9.17
N VAL A 159 -6.99 4.75 -8.01
CA VAL A 159 -7.11 3.43 -7.38
C VAL A 159 -8.26 2.66 -7.99
N CYS A 160 -9.37 3.36 -8.29
CA CYS A 160 -10.52 2.79 -8.99
C CYS A 160 -10.13 2.39 -10.42
N ASP A 161 -9.47 3.28 -11.16
CA ASP A 161 -9.01 2.99 -12.53
C ASP A 161 -8.14 1.72 -12.59
N HIS A 162 -7.26 1.55 -11.60
CA HIS A 162 -6.41 0.37 -11.51
C HIS A 162 -7.19 -0.90 -11.09
N ASP A 163 -8.23 -0.77 -10.28
CA ASP A 163 -9.09 -1.90 -9.94
C ASP A 163 -9.89 -2.34 -11.18
N GLU A 164 -10.42 -1.39 -11.97
CA GLU A 164 -11.09 -1.64 -13.26
C GLU A 164 -10.17 -2.37 -14.26
N ASP A 165 -8.91 -1.90 -14.40
CA ASP A 165 -7.90 -2.58 -15.23
C ASP A 165 -7.66 -4.04 -14.79
N LEU A 166 -7.73 -4.32 -13.48
CA LEU A 166 -7.59 -5.67 -12.93
C LEU A 166 -8.85 -6.53 -13.13
N GLU A 167 -10.05 -5.93 -13.15
CA GLU A 167 -11.30 -6.63 -13.48
C GLU A 167 -11.28 -7.12 -14.92
N ASP A 168 -10.83 -6.27 -15.85
CA ASP A 168 -10.73 -6.59 -17.27
C ASP A 168 -9.57 -7.55 -17.59
N ARG A 169 -8.55 -7.63 -16.71
CA ARG A 169 -7.32 -8.40 -16.93
C ARG A 169 -6.87 -9.13 -15.66
N PRO A 170 -7.53 -10.24 -15.28
CA PRO A 170 -7.24 -10.96 -14.02
C PRO A 170 -5.80 -11.50 -13.91
N MET A 171 -5.06 -11.64 -15.02
CA MET A 171 -3.65 -12.03 -15.03
C MET A 171 -2.69 -10.94 -14.50
N MET A 172 -3.09 -9.67 -14.49
CA MET A 172 -2.26 -8.55 -14.01
C MET A 172 -2.13 -8.52 -12.47
N ASP A 173 -3.05 -9.17 -11.76
CA ASP A 173 -3.10 -9.24 -10.29
C ASP A 173 -1.84 -9.92 -9.68
N TYR A 174 -1.06 -10.61 -10.51
CA TYR A 174 0.18 -11.29 -10.15
C TYR A 174 1.47 -10.56 -10.55
N GLY A 175 1.38 -9.37 -11.17
CA GLY A 175 2.57 -8.62 -11.59
C GLY A 175 3.37 -9.29 -12.72
N LEU A 176 2.74 -10.18 -13.50
CA LEU A 176 3.25 -10.59 -14.80
C LEU A 176 2.89 -9.48 -15.80
N GLU A 177 3.70 -8.43 -15.85
CA GLU A 177 3.64 -7.50 -16.99
C GLU A 177 4.04 -8.32 -18.22
N SER A 178 3.08 -8.56 -19.11
CA SER A 178 3.41 -9.15 -20.40
C SER A 178 4.07 -8.06 -21.24
N ASP A 179 5.37 -8.17 -21.49
CA ASP A 179 6.15 -7.27 -22.36
C ASP A 179 5.71 -7.29 -23.84
N HIS A 180 4.53 -7.82 -24.15
CA HIS A 180 4.02 -7.87 -25.50
C HIS A 180 3.51 -6.49 -25.92
N PRO A 181 4.04 -5.92 -27.03
CA PRO A 181 3.48 -4.72 -27.63
C PRO A 181 1.97 -4.91 -27.84
N ARG A 182 1.19 -3.92 -27.42
CA ARG A 182 -0.26 -3.89 -27.59
C ARG A 182 -0.61 -4.00 -29.08
N VAL A 183 -0.93 -5.19 -29.56
CA VAL A 183 -1.64 -5.34 -30.82
C VAL A 183 -3.13 -5.23 -30.46
N TYR A 184 -3.65 -4.01 -30.55
CA TYR A 184 -5.09 -3.83 -30.76
C TYR A 184 -5.40 -4.48 -32.11
N ASP A 185 -6.30 -5.46 -32.07
CA ASP A 185 -7.04 -6.10 -33.19
C ASP A 185 -6.81 -7.62 -33.28
N ALA A 186 -7.71 -8.39 -32.68
CA ALA A 186 -8.42 -9.50 -33.35
C ALA A 186 -9.46 -10.14 -32.40
N PRO A 187 -10.64 -10.54 -32.92
CA PRO A 187 -11.72 -11.11 -32.13
C PRO A 187 -11.37 -12.53 -31.66
N ALA A 188 -12.04 -12.96 -30.59
CA ALA A 188 -11.92 -14.29 -30.00
C ALA A 188 -11.92 -15.41 -31.05
N VAL A 189 -10.87 -16.24 -31.04
CA VAL A 189 -10.86 -17.52 -31.76
C VAL A 189 -10.32 -18.60 -30.82
N ASP A 190 -11.26 -19.46 -30.43
CA ASP A 190 -11.19 -20.84 -29.95
C ASP A 190 -9.83 -21.44 -29.56
N SER A 191 -9.78 -21.92 -28.32
CA SER A 191 -8.76 -22.82 -27.80
C SER A 191 -8.78 -24.18 -28.49
N PRO A 192 -7.60 -24.78 -28.79
CA PRO A 192 -7.46 -26.22 -28.83
C PRO A 192 -6.41 -26.71 -27.82
N VAL A 193 -6.91 -27.52 -26.87
CA VAL A 193 -6.34 -28.79 -26.37
C VAL A 193 -4.84 -28.82 -26.04
N SER A 194 -4.56 -28.84 -24.74
CA SER A 194 -3.26 -29.21 -24.15
C SER A 194 -2.91 -30.67 -24.46
N MET A 195 -1.85 -30.91 -25.23
CA MET A 195 -1.26 -32.25 -25.40
C MET A 195 -0.47 -32.64 -24.14
N TYR A 196 -1.01 -33.58 -23.37
CA TYR A 196 -0.26 -34.29 -22.33
C TYR A 196 0.81 -35.18 -22.98
N SER A 197 2.07 -34.88 -22.70
CA SER A 197 3.23 -35.68 -23.08
C SER A 197 3.44 -36.79 -22.06
N MET A 198 3.23 -38.05 -22.45
CA MET A 198 3.62 -39.25 -21.70
C MET A 198 4.82 -39.88 -22.41
N ARG A 199 6.02 -39.69 -21.89
CA ARG A 199 7.19 -40.50 -22.28
C ARG A 199 7.38 -41.62 -21.26
N CYS A 200 7.14 -42.84 -21.72
CA CYS A 200 7.45 -44.08 -21.02
C CYS A 200 8.97 -44.27 -20.91
N ILE A 201 9.41 -44.78 -19.76
CA ILE A 201 10.74 -45.35 -19.55
C ILE A 201 10.69 -46.80 -20.05
N SER A 202 11.67 -47.20 -20.86
CA SER A 202 12.00 -48.59 -21.17
C SER A 202 13.24 -49.00 -20.40
#